data_AF-A0A1B9G870-F1
#
_entry.id   AF-A0A1B9G870-F1
#
_cell.length_a   1.000
_cell.length_b   1.000
_cell.length_c   1.000
_cell.angle_alpha   90.00
_cell.angle_beta   90.00
_cell.angle_gamma   90.00
#
_symmetry.space_group_name_H-M   'P 1'
#
loop_
_entity.id
_entity.type
_entity.pdbx_description
1 polymer ?
#
loop_
_entity_poly.entity_id
_entity_poly.type
_entity_poly.pdbx_seq_one_letter_code
_entity_poly.pdbx_strand_id
1 'polypeptide(L)'
;MPSLALFSLVFLLAYSAPSLAAENKPVTPSSIRGLNPALYDKYEPNPAGTFQCLDGSKIIKYSAINDDYCDCPDGSDEPGTSACHNGVFWCKNQGHIPGQVLSSRVNDGICDPECCDGSDEWATGACPDKCAEIGKKFREEEEAIRKTRKTGSKVRGTYIKWAQGEKTRLESELESKKKEVKDKEQEVEKARVALEKTESKSKEDLEKKKLSPLYQSLLTHRLTLTRLRSKSQRLQSELDTLHSLLDELSKGYNPNYQDMAVKAAVVGYEELTGKAAASPSEEEKPQVDQPPQEQEEEIKDWELDELERKDLEGLLWQAGPEDEGDDDDEEEGGLLWKIDEYIPDSLYDSWEGVRDTAIEWMIRLGLIGKKKASKTSIAEGPHVAAAREKHRNLSNELNKLNNAITNTENTLEKMDKEYGPQAEWKKLDGVCVDKVSGDYTYELCFFGKATQKSNKDGATNHMGTFSGWNTAAEQGSFDYYTKQLYKNGARCWNGPLRSVAVDLSCGTQNALLSISEPEKCEYRYKVTTPALCWPDETEGGEVKSEDEEKIKEEL
;
A
#
# COMPACT_ATOMS: atom_id res chain seq x y z
N MET A 1 -31.34 -9.62 -113.61
CA MET A 1 -32.36 -10.16 -114.54
C MET A 1 -33.02 -11.35 -113.85
N PRO A 2 -34.35 -11.57 -113.97
CA PRO A 2 -35.55 -10.72 -113.83
C PRO A 2 -36.34 -11.20 -112.57
N SER A 3 -37.57 -10.82 -112.22
CA SER A 3 -38.49 -9.68 -112.38
C SER A 3 -39.86 -10.16 -111.85
N LEU A 4 -40.71 -9.23 -111.39
CA LEU A 4 -42.19 -9.30 -111.29
C LEU A 4 -42.81 -10.23 -110.21
N ALA A 5 -43.93 -9.96 -109.55
CA ALA A 5 -44.99 -8.94 -109.59
C ALA A 5 -45.70 -8.94 -108.21
N LEU A 6 -46.00 -7.79 -107.59
CA LEU A 6 -47.29 -7.11 -107.63
C LEU A 6 -48.51 -8.04 -107.45
N PHE A 7 -49.06 -8.10 -106.24
CA PHE A 7 -50.50 -8.15 -106.03
C PHE A 7 -50.89 -7.30 -104.81
N SER A 8 -51.66 -6.26 -105.11
CA SER A 8 -52.31 -5.34 -104.18
C SER A 8 -53.54 -6.02 -103.58
N LEU A 9 -53.64 -6.03 -102.26
CA LEU A 9 -54.90 -6.33 -101.56
C LEU A 9 -55.01 -5.43 -100.33
N VAL A 10 -55.70 -4.31 -100.55
CA VAL A 10 -56.07 -3.33 -99.54
C VAL A 10 -57.11 -3.97 -98.61
N PHE A 11 -56.71 -4.29 -97.39
CA PHE A 11 -57.62 -4.56 -96.27
C PHE A 11 -57.59 -3.35 -95.33
N LEU A 12 -58.64 -2.54 -95.37
CA LEU A 12 -58.99 -1.54 -94.37
C LEU A 12 -59.35 -2.27 -93.07
N LEU A 13 -58.39 -2.43 -92.16
CA LEU A 13 -58.65 -2.72 -90.75
C LEU A 13 -58.46 -1.44 -89.96
N ALA A 14 -59.56 -1.01 -89.35
CA ALA A 14 -59.66 0.18 -88.52
C ALA A 14 -58.60 0.15 -87.41
N TYR A 15 -57.74 1.16 -87.39
CA TYR A 15 -56.92 1.52 -86.23
C TYR A 15 -57.87 1.97 -85.10
N SER A 16 -58.25 1.07 -84.21
CA SER A 16 -58.64 1.47 -82.86
C SER A 16 -57.34 1.76 -82.12
N ALA A 17 -57.00 3.05 -82.00
CA ALA A 17 -55.94 3.48 -81.10
C ALA A 17 -56.30 3.00 -79.68
N PRO A 18 -55.47 2.17 -79.01
CA PRO A 18 -55.60 2.03 -77.58
C PRO A 18 -55.26 3.39 -76.99
N SER A 19 -56.27 4.06 -76.40
CA SER A 19 -56.03 5.16 -75.49
C SER A 19 -55.00 4.68 -74.47
N LEU A 20 -53.83 5.33 -74.44
CA LEU A 20 -52.91 5.27 -73.32
C LEU A 20 -53.65 5.85 -72.11
N ALA A 21 -54.43 5.00 -71.44
CA ALA A 21 -54.74 5.23 -70.05
C ALA A 21 -53.39 5.19 -69.33
N ALA A 22 -52.99 6.33 -68.78
CA ALA A 22 -51.88 6.37 -67.84
C ALA A 22 -52.19 5.37 -66.73
N GLU A 23 -51.45 4.26 -66.70
CA GLU A 23 -51.41 3.38 -65.53
C GLU A 23 -50.93 4.25 -64.37
N ASN A 24 -51.86 4.63 -63.48
CA ASN A 24 -51.51 5.19 -62.19
C ASN A 24 -50.73 4.12 -61.45
N LYS A 25 -49.39 4.21 -61.47
CA LYS A 25 -48.54 3.38 -60.61
C LYS A 25 -49.07 3.52 -59.17
N PRO A 26 -49.34 2.42 -58.45
CA PRO A 26 -49.79 2.52 -57.07
C PRO A 26 -48.75 3.30 -56.27
N VAL A 27 -49.17 4.39 -55.63
CA VAL A 27 -48.30 5.18 -54.75
C VAL A 27 -47.88 4.26 -53.61
N THR A 28 -46.60 3.94 -53.55
CA THR A 28 -46.04 3.10 -52.49
C THR A 28 -45.66 4.01 -51.31
N PRO A 29 -45.84 3.58 -50.05
CA PRO A 29 -45.44 4.37 -48.88
C PRO A 29 -43.97 4.81 -48.93
N SER A 30 -43.09 4.02 -49.55
CA SER A 30 -41.68 4.36 -49.79
C SER A 30 -41.44 5.59 -50.68
N SER A 31 -42.45 5.99 -51.46
CA SER A 31 -42.44 7.15 -52.35
C SER A 31 -42.82 8.45 -51.63
N ILE A 32 -43.35 8.38 -50.40
CA ILE A 32 -43.68 9.55 -49.59
C ILE A 32 -42.38 10.14 -49.05
N ARG A 33 -42.14 11.43 -49.34
CA ARG A 33 -40.97 12.17 -48.86
C ARG A 33 -41.06 12.40 -47.35
N GLY A 34 -39.92 12.34 -46.67
CA GLY A 34 -39.82 12.58 -45.23
C GLY A 34 -40.49 11.53 -44.33
N LEU A 35 -41.00 10.42 -44.89
CA LEU A 35 -41.68 9.39 -44.12
C LEU A 35 -40.69 8.38 -43.50
N ASN A 36 -40.79 8.19 -42.18
CA ASN A 36 -40.04 7.18 -41.45
C ASN A 36 -40.45 5.76 -41.91
N PRO A 37 -39.50 4.88 -42.28
CA PRO A 37 -39.77 3.49 -42.65
C PRO A 37 -40.60 2.70 -41.64
N ALA A 38 -40.49 3.01 -40.34
CA ALA A 38 -41.28 2.36 -39.29
C ALA A 38 -42.79 2.67 -39.37
N LEU A 39 -43.18 3.69 -40.15
CA LEU A 39 -44.57 4.10 -40.32
C LEU A 39 -45.17 3.65 -41.66
N TYR A 40 -44.42 2.95 -42.52
CA TYR A 40 -44.90 2.58 -43.87
C TYR A 40 -46.23 1.81 -43.85
N ASP A 41 -46.40 0.88 -42.90
CA ASP A 41 -47.62 0.08 -42.73
C ASP A 41 -48.87 0.95 -42.49
N LYS A 42 -48.70 2.15 -41.91
CA LYS A 42 -49.81 3.06 -41.59
C LYS A 42 -50.18 4.00 -42.74
N TYR A 43 -49.33 4.11 -43.75
CA TYR A 43 -49.50 4.98 -44.92
C TYR A 43 -49.81 4.19 -46.19
N GLU A 44 -50.17 2.91 -46.05
CA GLU A 44 -50.62 2.09 -47.17
C GLU A 44 -51.92 2.63 -47.78
N PRO A 45 -52.04 2.72 -49.11
CA PRO A 45 -53.21 3.25 -49.76
C PRO A 45 -54.42 2.32 -49.57
N ASN A 46 -55.47 2.81 -48.93
CA ASN A 46 -56.75 2.11 -48.88
C ASN A 46 -57.39 2.06 -50.29
N PRO A 47 -58.19 1.02 -50.63
CA PRO A 47 -58.91 0.93 -51.90
C PRO A 47 -59.83 2.14 -52.18
N ALA A 48 -60.22 2.86 -51.12
CA ALA A 48 -61.05 4.07 -51.18
C ALA A 48 -60.24 5.36 -51.39
N GLY A 49 -58.90 5.31 -51.42
CA GLY A 49 -58.04 6.50 -51.62
C GLY A 49 -58.09 7.50 -50.47
N THR A 50 -58.38 7.05 -49.24
CA THR A 50 -58.44 7.88 -48.04
C THR A 50 -57.34 7.52 -47.04
N PHE A 51 -56.81 8.53 -46.35
CA PHE A 51 -55.84 8.40 -45.27
C PHE A 51 -56.49 8.85 -43.95
N GLN A 52 -56.24 8.12 -42.87
CA GLN A 52 -56.69 8.48 -41.53
C GLN A 52 -55.49 9.05 -40.77
N CYS A 53 -55.62 10.24 -40.18
CA CYS A 53 -54.57 10.81 -39.34
C CYS A 53 -54.16 9.82 -38.25
N LEU A 54 -52.90 9.81 -37.83
CA LEU A 54 -52.37 8.81 -36.90
C LEU A 54 -53.03 8.87 -35.51
N ASP A 55 -53.51 10.04 -35.10
CA ASP A 55 -54.31 10.25 -33.88
C ASP A 55 -55.80 9.86 -34.03
N GLY A 56 -56.22 9.40 -35.22
CA GLY A 56 -57.60 9.00 -35.51
C GLY A 56 -58.60 10.15 -35.61
N SER A 57 -58.13 11.40 -35.54
CA SER A 57 -58.95 12.61 -35.46
C SER A 57 -59.75 12.93 -36.72
N LYS A 58 -59.17 12.74 -37.91
CA LYS A 58 -59.78 13.09 -39.20
C LYS A 58 -59.39 12.09 -40.29
N ILE A 59 -60.27 11.93 -41.28
CA ILE A 59 -60.04 11.15 -42.50
C ILE A 59 -59.92 12.13 -43.66
N ILE A 60 -58.78 12.11 -44.33
CA ILE A 60 -58.44 12.97 -45.46
C ILE A 60 -58.30 12.13 -46.74
N LYS A 61 -58.20 12.80 -47.89
CA LYS A 61 -57.88 12.11 -49.15
C LYS A 61 -56.39 11.78 -49.16
N TYR A 62 -56.02 10.67 -49.77
CA TYR A 62 -54.61 10.29 -49.92
C TYR A 62 -53.79 11.32 -50.72
N SER A 63 -54.46 12.14 -51.54
CA SER A 63 -53.83 13.24 -52.28
C SER A 63 -53.45 14.44 -51.42
N ALA A 64 -53.97 14.53 -50.20
CA ALA A 64 -53.68 15.60 -49.22
C ALA A 64 -52.50 15.22 -48.30
N ILE A 65 -51.62 14.32 -48.76
CA ILE A 65 -50.39 13.99 -48.07
C ILE A 65 -49.27 14.76 -48.78
N ASN A 66 -48.51 15.55 -48.03
CA ASN A 66 -47.48 16.47 -48.54
C ASN A 66 -48.04 17.48 -49.55
N ASP A 67 -49.19 18.09 -49.25
CA ASP A 67 -49.84 19.10 -50.09
C ASP A 67 -49.61 20.55 -49.63
N ASP A 68 -48.66 20.76 -48.71
CA ASP A 68 -48.32 22.04 -48.08
C ASP A 68 -49.47 22.65 -47.25
N TYR A 69 -50.46 21.84 -46.84
CA TYR A 69 -51.55 22.26 -45.97
C TYR A 69 -51.70 21.35 -44.77
N CYS A 70 -51.70 21.94 -43.56
CA CYS A 70 -51.86 21.17 -42.33
C CYS A 70 -53.33 20.82 -42.08
N ASP A 71 -53.71 19.64 -42.54
CA ASP A 71 -55.02 19.03 -42.54
C ASP A 71 -55.29 18.16 -41.32
N CYS A 72 -54.24 17.53 -40.77
CA CYS A 72 -54.27 16.75 -39.53
C CYS A 72 -53.66 17.52 -38.34
N PRO A 73 -54.31 17.53 -37.16
CA PRO A 73 -53.80 18.25 -35.98
C PRO A 73 -52.52 17.64 -35.39
N ASP A 74 -52.21 16.38 -35.72
CA ASP A 74 -50.97 15.68 -35.32
C ASP A 74 -49.80 15.91 -36.30
N GLY A 75 -50.07 16.50 -37.48
CA GLY A 75 -49.09 16.71 -38.54
C GLY A 75 -48.69 15.44 -39.30
N SER A 76 -49.48 14.37 -39.21
CA SER A 76 -49.20 13.10 -39.90
C SER A 76 -49.37 13.14 -41.41
N ASP A 77 -50.14 14.09 -41.91
CA ASP A 77 -50.39 14.38 -43.32
C ASP A 77 -49.18 15.00 -44.04
N GLU A 78 -48.33 15.75 -43.31
CA GLU A 78 -47.23 16.51 -43.89
C GLU A 78 -45.84 16.04 -43.40
N PRO A 79 -45.43 14.76 -43.63
CA PRO A 79 -44.10 14.28 -43.26
C PRO A 79 -42.96 14.87 -44.11
N GLY A 80 -43.28 15.45 -45.27
CA GLY A 80 -42.34 15.87 -46.32
C GLY A 80 -42.27 17.39 -46.56
N THR A 81 -43.06 18.18 -45.84
CA THR A 81 -43.21 19.64 -46.01
C THR A 81 -43.11 20.35 -44.66
N SER A 82 -43.09 21.69 -44.70
CA SER A 82 -43.02 22.54 -43.51
C SER A 82 -44.40 23.01 -42.99
N ALA A 83 -45.50 22.47 -43.51
CA ALA A 83 -46.84 23.03 -43.30
C ALA A 83 -47.38 22.80 -41.89
N CYS A 84 -47.03 21.68 -41.25
CA CYS A 84 -47.44 21.36 -39.90
C CYS A 84 -46.33 21.66 -38.88
N HIS A 85 -46.65 22.46 -37.86
CA HIS A 85 -45.68 22.88 -36.83
C HIS A 85 -45.16 21.73 -35.93
N ASN A 86 -45.90 20.62 -35.82
CA ASN A 86 -45.52 19.45 -35.03
C ASN A 86 -44.92 18.31 -35.89
N GLY A 87 -44.74 18.52 -37.20
CA GLY A 87 -44.24 17.51 -38.12
C GLY A 87 -42.75 17.21 -37.92
N VAL A 88 -42.35 15.98 -38.21
CA VAL A 88 -40.94 15.54 -38.23
C VAL A 88 -40.64 14.97 -39.61
N PHE A 89 -39.58 15.47 -40.24
CA PHE A 89 -39.11 15.01 -41.54
C PHE A 89 -37.98 14.00 -41.35
N TRP A 90 -38.13 12.83 -41.97
CA TRP A 90 -37.15 11.74 -41.92
C TRP A 90 -36.20 11.76 -43.13
N CYS A 91 -34.91 11.97 -42.86
CA CYS A 91 -33.84 11.87 -43.86
C CYS A 91 -33.33 10.43 -43.94
N LYS A 92 -33.33 9.85 -45.14
CA LYS A 92 -32.90 8.46 -45.35
C LYS A 92 -31.39 8.32 -45.19
N ASN A 93 -30.62 9.38 -45.49
CA ASN A 93 -29.17 9.46 -45.33
C ASN A 93 -28.45 8.22 -45.85
N GLN A 94 -28.63 7.87 -47.13
CA GLN A 94 -28.07 6.64 -47.69
C GLN A 94 -26.54 6.59 -47.51
N GLY A 95 -26.05 5.55 -46.83
CA GLY A 95 -24.63 5.40 -46.52
C GLY A 95 -24.19 6.02 -45.18
N HIS A 96 -25.09 6.67 -44.44
CA HIS A 96 -24.91 7.11 -43.05
C HIS A 96 -26.13 6.69 -42.18
N ILE A 97 -26.21 7.17 -40.94
CA ILE A 97 -27.33 6.92 -40.03
C ILE A 97 -28.50 7.82 -40.45
N PRO A 98 -29.74 7.29 -40.51
CA PRO A 98 -30.93 8.10 -40.78
C PRO A 98 -31.13 9.21 -39.74
N GLY A 99 -31.55 10.39 -40.21
CA GLY A 99 -31.74 11.58 -39.39
C GLY A 99 -33.22 11.99 -39.30
N GLN A 100 -33.53 12.82 -38.31
CA GLN A 100 -34.84 13.44 -38.14
C GLN A 100 -34.65 14.94 -37.96
N VAL A 101 -35.36 15.74 -38.75
CA VAL A 101 -35.38 17.19 -38.62
C VAL A 101 -36.81 17.67 -38.37
N LEU A 102 -36.95 18.85 -37.75
CA LEU A 102 -38.26 19.45 -37.53
C LEU A 102 -38.83 19.96 -38.86
N SER A 103 -40.14 19.81 -39.05
CA SER A 103 -40.88 20.32 -40.22
C SER A 103 -40.58 21.80 -40.52
N SER A 104 -40.38 22.63 -39.49
CA SER A 104 -40.04 24.05 -39.65
C SER A 104 -38.69 24.34 -40.34
N ARG A 105 -37.80 23.34 -40.43
CA ARG A 105 -36.49 23.46 -41.09
C ARG A 105 -36.46 22.86 -42.49
N VAL A 106 -37.58 22.29 -42.93
CA VAL A 106 -37.70 21.78 -44.30
C VAL A 106 -37.88 22.97 -45.23
N ASN A 107 -37.02 23.11 -46.23
CA ASN A 107 -37.03 24.21 -47.21
C ASN A 107 -36.88 25.63 -46.59
N ASP A 108 -36.11 25.77 -45.50
CA ASP A 108 -35.78 27.06 -44.89
C ASP A 108 -34.53 27.74 -45.51
N GLY A 109 -33.85 27.05 -46.43
CA GLY A 109 -32.65 27.51 -47.14
C GLY A 109 -31.34 27.21 -46.42
N ILE A 110 -31.37 26.45 -45.32
CA ILE A 110 -30.20 26.06 -44.52
C ILE A 110 -30.06 24.53 -44.57
N CYS A 111 -28.90 24.04 -44.98
CA CYS A 111 -28.62 22.60 -44.93
C CYS A 111 -28.45 22.13 -43.48
N ASP A 112 -29.35 21.29 -42.98
CA ASP A 112 -29.27 20.73 -41.63
C ASP A 112 -28.17 19.64 -41.52
N PRO A 113 -27.39 19.60 -40.42
CA PRO A 113 -26.33 18.61 -40.23
C PRO A 113 -26.86 17.18 -40.02
N GLU A 114 -28.11 17.05 -39.56
CA GLU A 114 -28.80 15.77 -39.36
C GLU A 114 -29.23 15.13 -40.69
N CYS A 115 -29.37 15.93 -41.75
CA CYS A 115 -29.79 15.53 -43.08
C CYS A 115 -28.63 15.61 -44.08
N CYS A 116 -27.73 14.62 -44.05
CA CYS A 116 -26.53 14.65 -44.88
C CYS A 116 -26.81 14.47 -46.39
N ASP A 117 -28.00 13.98 -46.76
CA ASP A 117 -28.40 13.73 -48.14
C ASP A 117 -28.95 15.00 -48.82
N GLY A 118 -29.17 16.07 -48.05
CA GLY A 118 -29.73 17.33 -48.54
C GLY A 118 -31.22 17.23 -48.90
N SER A 119 -31.92 16.21 -48.39
CA SER A 119 -33.35 16.00 -48.70
C SER A 119 -34.29 16.94 -47.95
N ASP A 120 -33.79 17.67 -46.95
CA ASP A 120 -34.43 18.79 -46.26
C ASP A 120 -34.71 19.96 -47.21
N GLU A 121 -33.76 20.27 -48.09
CA GLU A 121 -33.82 21.39 -49.05
C GLU A 121 -34.18 20.93 -50.46
N TRP A 122 -35.17 20.04 -50.58
CA TRP A 122 -35.56 19.46 -51.86
C TRP A 122 -36.19 20.47 -52.82
N ALA A 123 -36.81 21.54 -52.30
CA ALA A 123 -37.44 22.58 -53.13
C ALA A 123 -36.41 23.54 -53.74
N THR A 124 -35.33 23.85 -53.00
CA THR A 124 -34.27 24.76 -53.44
C THR A 124 -33.14 24.02 -54.15
N GLY A 125 -32.90 22.74 -53.83
CA GLY A 125 -31.81 21.93 -54.37
C GLY A 125 -30.42 22.45 -54.02
N ALA A 126 -30.31 23.29 -52.98
CA ALA A 126 -29.08 24.00 -52.63
C ALA A 126 -28.05 23.10 -51.93
N CYS A 127 -28.48 21.98 -51.33
CA CYS A 127 -27.65 21.16 -50.47
C CYS A 127 -27.10 19.92 -51.21
N PRO A 128 -25.76 19.75 -51.28
CA PRO A 128 -25.16 18.56 -51.87
C PRO A 128 -25.14 17.38 -50.88
N ASP A 129 -25.31 16.16 -51.40
CA ASP A 129 -25.21 14.92 -50.62
C ASP A 129 -23.76 14.69 -50.14
N LYS A 130 -23.57 14.72 -48.82
CA LYS A 130 -22.31 14.44 -48.12
C LYS A 130 -22.36 13.14 -47.30
N CYS A 131 -23.44 12.37 -47.38
CA CYS A 131 -23.63 11.17 -46.57
C CYS A 131 -22.55 10.12 -46.78
N ALA A 132 -22.05 9.96 -48.01
CA ALA A 132 -21.01 8.98 -48.30
C ALA A 132 -19.69 9.28 -47.55
N GLU A 133 -19.29 10.55 -47.44
CA GLU A 133 -18.06 10.95 -46.74
C GLU A 133 -18.23 10.86 -45.23
N ILE A 134 -19.34 11.40 -44.70
CA ILE A 134 -19.65 11.39 -43.26
C ILE A 134 -19.83 9.94 -42.78
N GLY A 135 -20.57 9.15 -43.54
CA GLY A 135 -20.78 7.73 -43.25
C GLY A 135 -19.50 6.91 -43.34
N LYS A 136 -18.58 7.22 -44.25
CA LYS A 136 -17.26 6.58 -44.29
C LYS A 136 -16.46 6.87 -43.02
N LYS A 137 -16.35 8.15 -42.62
CA LYS A 137 -15.66 8.55 -41.39
C LYS A 137 -16.27 7.89 -40.15
N PHE A 138 -17.60 7.89 -40.05
CA PHE A 138 -18.32 7.23 -38.96
C PHE A 138 -18.00 5.72 -38.89
N ARG A 139 -18.02 5.01 -40.03
CA ARG A 139 -17.67 3.58 -40.08
C ARG A 139 -16.21 3.33 -39.69
N GLU A 140 -15.28 4.19 -40.13
CA GLU A 140 -13.86 4.08 -39.77
C GLU A 140 -13.65 4.28 -38.26
N GLU A 141 -14.32 5.26 -37.66
CA GLU A 141 -14.30 5.52 -36.21
C GLU A 141 -14.91 4.36 -35.41
N GLU A 142 -16.09 3.88 -35.79
CA GLU A 142 -16.75 2.73 -35.16
C GLU A 142 -15.91 1.45 -35.29
N GLU A 143 -15.31 1.22 -36.47
CA GLU A 143 -14.42 0.08 -36.67
C GLU A 143 -13.16 0.19 -35.79
N ALA A 144 -12.58 1.39 -35.64
CA ALA A 144 -11.44 1.63 -34.76
C ALA A 144 -11.79 1.41 -33.28
N ILE A 145 -12.96 1.87 -32.82
CA ILE A 145 -13.46 1.61 -31.47
C ILE A 145 -13.68 0.11 -31.26
N ARG A 146 -14.34 -0.56 -32.21
CA ARG A 146 -14.57 -2.01 -32.16
C ARG A 146 -13.25 -2.80 -32.15
N LYS A 147 -12.27 -2.42 -32.96
CA LYS A 147 -10.93 -3.03 -32.96
C LYS A 147 -10.22 -2.84 -31.62
N THR A 148 -10.29 -1.64 -31.06
CA THR A 148 -9.73 -1.32 -29.74
C THR A 148 -10.41 -2.14 -28.65
N ARG A 149 -11.74 -2.28 -28.69
CA ARG A 149 -12.49 -3.09 -27.74
C ARG A 149 -12.19 -4.58 -27.86
N LYS A 150 -12.09 -5.11 -29.08
CA LYS A 150 -11.72 -6.52 -29.33
C LYS A 150 -10.31 -6.86 -28.87
N THR A 151 -9.35 -5.99 -29.17
CA THR A 151 -7.96 -6.17 -28.71
C THR A 151 -7.86 -6.02 -27.19
N GLY A 152 -8.53 -5.02 -26.62
CA GLY A 152 -8.62 -4.82 -25.17
C GLY A 152 -9.29 -5.98 -24.44
N SER A 153 -10.37 -6.56 -24.98
CA SER A 153 -11.06 -7.71 -24.38
C SER A 153 -10.20 -8.98 -24.42
N LYS A 154 -9.43 -9.20 -25.49
CA LYS A 154 -8.42 -10.27 -25.55
C LYS A 154 -7.39 -10.11 -24.42
N VAL A 155 -6.86 -8.90 -24.23
CA VAL A 155 -5.92 -8.61 -23.14
C VAL A 155 -6.57 -8.79 -21.76
N ARG A 156 -7.81 -8.34 -21.57
CA ARG A 156 -8.60 -8.59 -20.35
C ARG A 156 -8.72 -10.08 -20.05
N GLY A 157 -8.97 -10.92 -21.07
CA GLY A 157 -8.99 -12.37 -20.93
C GLY A 157 -7.68 -12.93 -20.36
N THR A 158 -6.52 -12.39 -20.76
CA THR A 158 -5.23 -12.78 -20.17
C THR A 158 -5.10 -12.36 -18.70
N TYR A 159 -5.70 -11.23 -18.32
CA TYR A 159 -5.68 -10.74 -16.93
C TYR A 159 -6.51 -11.64 -16.04
N ILE A 160 -7.69 -12.05 -16.51
CA ILE A 160 -8.57 -12.99 -15.81
C ILE A 160 -7.89 -14.35 -15.64
N LYS A 161 -7.31 -14.92 -16.71
CA LYS A 161 -6.57 -16.20 -16.62
C LYS A 161 -5.43 -16.12 -15.60
N TRP A 162 -4.65 -15.03 -15.62
CA TRP A 162 -3.58 -14.81 -14.65
C TRP A 162 -4.11 -14.68 -13.22
N ALA A 163 -5.18 -13.91 -13.00
CA ALA A 163 -5.78 -13.71 -11.68
C ALA A 163 -6.35 -15.01 -11.09
N GLN A 164 -6.96 -15.86 -11.91
CA GLN A 164 -7.43 -17.20 -11.49
C GLN A 164 -6.26 -18.12 -11.10
N GLY A 165 -5.18 -18.11 -11.89
CA GLY A 165 -3.95 -18.84 -11.55
C GLY A 165 -3.34 -18.35 -10.24
N GLU A 166 -3.28 -17.04 -10.04
CA GLU A 166 -2.76 -16.45 -8.81
C GLU A 166 -3.66 -16.75 -7.59
N LYS A 167 -4.99 -16.75 -7.77
CA LYS A 167 -5.94 -17.13 -6.71
C LYS A 167 -5.68 -18.56 -6.22
N THR A 168 -5.58 -19.51 -7.16
CA THR A 168 -5.31 -20.92 -6.82
C THR A 168 -3.93 -21.11 -6.19
N ARG A 169 -2.91 -20.36 -6.66
CA ARG A 169 -1.58 -20.34 -6.04
C ARG A 169 -1.63 -19.87 -4.58
N LEU A 170 -2.32 -18.75 -4.32
CA LEU A 170 -2.46 -18.18 -2.98
C LEU A 170 -3.28 -19.08 -2.05
N GLU A 171 -4.34 -19.73 -2.56
CA GLU A 171 -5.12 -20.71 -1.79
C GLU A 171 -4.28 -21.92 -1.38
N SER A 172 -3.44 -22.44 -2.30
CA SER A 172 -2.51 -23.54 -1.99
C SER A 172 -1.44 -23.12 -0.97
N GLU A 173 -0.86 -21.92 -1.12
CA GLU A 173 0.12 -21.36 -0.18
C GLU A 173 -0.49 -21.11 1.21
N LEU A 174 -1.75 -20.69 1.26
CA LEU A 174 -2.50 -20.53 2.50
C LEU A 174 -2.70 -21.88 3.19
N GLU A 175 -3.04 -22.93 2.44
CA GLU A 175 -3.19 -24.27 3.00
C GLU A 175 -1.86 -24.82 3.55
N SER A 176 -0.75 -24.63 2.83
CA SER A 176 0.56 -25.07 3.29
C SER A 176 1.00 -24.32 4.54
N LYS A 177 0.84 -22.99 4.58
CA LYS A 177 1.16 -22.17 5.76
C LYS A 177 0.27 -22.51 6.96
N LYS A 178 -1.01 -22.82 6.75
CA LYS A 178 -1.91 -23.28 7.83
C LYS A 178 -1.47 -24.61 8.43
N LYS A 179 -0.86 -25.51 7.65
CA LYS A 179 -0.25 -26.76 8.16
C LYS A 179 1.01 -26.44 8.96
N GLU A 180 1.92 -25.62 8.42
CA GLU A 180 3.15 -25.21 9.09
C GLU A 180 2.89 -24.49 10.42
N VAL A 181 1.86 -23.63 10.50
CA VAL A 181 1.46 -22.99 11.76
C VAL A 181 1.03 -24.01 12.80
N LYS A 182 0.26 -25.04 12.43
CA LYS A 182 -0.13 -26.09 13.39
C LYS A 182 1.07 -26.87 13.94
N ASP A 183 2.07 -27.14 13.09
CA ASP A 183 3.29 -27.83 13.52
C ASP A 183 4.12 -26.92 14.44
N LYS A 184 4.26 -25.64 14.09
CA LYS A 184 4.97 -24.63 14.88
C LYS A 184 4.28 -24.31 16.21
N GLU A 185 2.94 -24.32 16.26
CA GLU A 185 2.17 -24.19 17.50
C GLU A 185 2.52 -25.31 18.48
N GLN A 186 2.66 -26.55 18.00
CA GLN A 186 3.09 -27.67 18.83
C GLN A 186 4.56 -27.53 19.29
N GLU A 187 5.45 -27.04 18.43
CA GLU A 187 6.85 -26.78 18.81
C GLU A 187 6.97 -25.68 19.88
N VAL A 188 6.20 -24.60 19.72
CA VAL A 188 6.13 -23.50 20.70
C VAL A 188 5.62 -24.01 22.03
N GLU A 189 4.55 -24.82 22.05
CA GLU A 189 4.00 -25.36 23.29
C GLU A 189 5.00 -26.30 23.99
N LYS A 190 5.70 -27.16 23.24
CA LYS A 190 6.80 -27.99 23.79
C LYS A 190 7.91 -27.13 24.39
N ALA A 191 8.32 -26.07 23.69
CA ALA A 191 9.34 -25.14 24.19
C ALA A 191 8.87 -24.36 25.43
N ARG A 192 7.58 -24.00 25.50
CA ARG A 192 6.96 -23.34 26.65
C ARG A 192 7.00 -24.24 27.88
N VAL A 193 6.58 -25.50 27.75
CA VAL A 193 6.64 -26.49 28.84
C VAL A 193 8.08 -26.76 29.28
N ALA A 194 9.02 -26.87 28.34
CA ALA A 194 10.44 -27.03 28.67
C ALA A 194 10.99 -25.82 29.44
N LEU A 195 10.63 -24.60 29.01
CA LEU A 195 11.01 -23.36 29.70
C LEU A 195 10.47 -23.34 31.13
N GLU A 196 9.18 -23.61 31.32
CA GLU A 196 8.54 -23.64 32.65
C GLU A 196 9.23 -24.63 33.59
N LYS A 197 9.60 -25.82 33.09
CA LYS A 197 10.37 -26.83 33.83
C LYS A 197 11.79 -26.35 34.16
N THR A 198 12.48 -25.67 33.26
CA THR A 198 13.83 -25.12 33.53
C THR A 198 13.77 -23.97 34.55
N GLU A 199 12.75 -23.12 34.48
CA GLU A 199 12.55 -22.03 35.44
C GLU A 199 12.21 -22.54 36.83
N SER A 200 11.39 -23.59 36.95
CA SER A 200 11.07 -24.18 38.25
C SER A 200 12.32 -24.77 38.90
N LYS A 201 13.09 -25.59 38.17
CA LYS A 201 14.38 -26.14 38.65
C LYS A 201 15.35 -25.02 39.07
N SER A 202 15.51 -24.01 38.22
CA SER A 202 16.37 -22.86 38.48
C SER A 202 15.96 -22.09 39.73
N LYS A 203 14.65 -21.95 40.01
CA LYS A 203 14.17 -21.30 41.24
C LYS A 203 14.46 -22.15 42.47
N GLU A 204 14.21 -23.46 42.40
CA GLU A 204 14.51 -24.39 43.50
C GLU A 204 16.00 -24.38 43.87
N ASP A 205 16.89 -24.39 42.88
CA ASP A 205 18.34 -24.36 43.14
C ASP A 205 18.80 -23.02 43.68
N LEU A 206 18.20 -21.92 43.23
CA LEU A 206 18.45 -20.59 43.79
C LEU A 206 18.03 -20.53 45.27
N GLU A 207 16.88 -21.08 45.63
CA GLU A 207 16.41 -21.14 47.02
C GLU A 207 17.36 -21.97 47.90
N LYS A 208 17.82 -23.15 47.41
CA LYS A 208 18.84 -23.94 48.11
C LYS A 208 20.13 -23.15 48.33
N LYS A 209 20.60 -22.43 47.31
CA LYS A 209 21.82 -21.61 47.43
C LYS A 209 21.63 -20.42 48.38
N LYS A 210 20.44 -19.80 48.43
CA LYS A 210 20.10 -18.74 49.40
C LYS A 210 20.09 -19.26 50.85
N LEU A 211 19.80 -20.54 51.05
CA LEU A 211 19.86 -21.16 52.37
C LEU A 211 21.30 -21.51 52.83
N SER A 212 22.30 -21.38 51.94
CA SER A 212 23.68 -21.69 52.29
C SER A 212 24.22 -20.76 53.40
N PRO A 213 25.06 -21.30 54.31
CA PRO A 213 25.66 -20.49 55.38
C PRO A 213 26.55 -19.37 54.82
N LEU A 214 27.15 -19.58 53.63
CA LEU A 214 27.94 -18.58 52.92
C LEU A 214 27.10 -17.36 52.52
N TYR A 215 25.90 -17.57 51.96
CA TYR A 215 25.01 -16.46 51.59
C TYR A 215 24.53 -15.67 52.81
N GLN A 216 24.19 -16.37 53.90
CA GLN A 216 23.82 -15.73 55.17
C GLN A 216 24.98 -14.90 55.74
N SER A 217 26.20 -15.44 55.73
CA SER A 217 27.41 -14.71 56.13
C SER A 217 27.59 -13.46 55.27
N LEU A 218 27.47 -13.57 53.94
CA LEU A 218 27.64 -12.44 53.02
C LEU A 218 26.60 -11.33 53.27
N LEU A 219 25.33 -11.70 53.50
CA LEU A 219 24.28 -10.76 53.91
C LEU A 219 24.62 -10.05 55.23
N THR A 220 25.09 -10.78 56.23
CA THR A 220 25.51 -10.17 57.50
C THR A 220 26.68 -9.21 57.29
N HIS A 221 27.68 -9.58 56.49
CA HIS A 221 28.81 -8.73 56.18
C HIS A 221 28.39 -7.44 55.47
N ARG A 222 27.49 -7.51 54.49
CA ARG A 222 26.91 -6.33 53.84
C ARG A 222 26.23 -5.39 54.83
N LEU A 223 25.39 -5.94 55.71
CA LEU A 223 24.74 -5.15 56.76
C LEU A 223 25.74 -4.54 57.75
N THR A 224 26.83 -5.24 58.05
CA THR A 224 27.88 -4.68 58.91
C THR A 224 28.66 -3.56 58.21
N LEU A 225 28.95 -3.69 56.91
CA LEU A 225 29.65 -2.66 56.15
C LEU A 225 28.83 -1.36 56.05
N THR A 226 27.52 -1.44 55.80
CA THR A 226 26.66 -0.25 55.77
C THR A 226 26.56 0.44 57.15
N ARG A 227 26.55 -0.36 58.23
CA ARG A 227 26.62 0.17 59.61
C ARG A 227 27.97 0.83 59.89
N LEU A 228 29.08 0.22 59.46
CA LEU A 228 30.41 0.80 59.63
C LEU A 228 30.55 2.10 58.84
N ARG A 229 30.03 2.15 57.61
CA ARG A 229 30.01 3.36 56.78
C ARG A 229 29.24 4.50 57.43
N SER A 230 28.01 4.25 57.87
CA SER A 230 27.21 5.28 58.55
C SER A 230 27.86 5.76 59.85
N LYS A 231 28.55 4.87 60.59
CA LYS A 231 29.35 5.26 61.75
C LYS A 231 30.56 6.12 61.37
N SER A 232 31.29 5.76 60.31
CA SER A 232 32.46 6.50 59.83
C SER A 232 32.05 7.90 59.33
N GLN A 233 31.02 7.98 58.49
CA GLN A 233 30.47 9.26 58.01
C GLN A 233 30.01 10.16 59.17
N ARG A 234 29.40 9.57 60.22
CA ARG A 234 29.03 10.30 61.42
C ARG A 234 30.26 10.85 62.16
N LEU A 235 31.28 10.03 62.38
CA LEU A 235 32.53 10.47 63.02
C LEU A 235 33.24 11.54 62.21
N GLN A 236 33.22 11.44 60.88
CA GLN A 236 33.80 12.44 60.00
C GLN A 236 33.05 13.76 60.07
N SER A 237 31.71 13.73 60.08
CA SER A 237 30.92 14.94 60.31
C SER A 237 31.17 15.55 61.70
N GLU A 238 31.34 14.73 62.75
CA GLU A 238 31.69 15.22 64.09
C GLU A 238 33.07 15.88 64.08
N LEU A 239 34.08 15.28 63.42
CA LEU A 239 35.41 15.86 63.24
C LEU A 239 35.38 17.17 62.44
N ASP A 240 34.62 17.24 61.35
CA ASP A 240 34.49 18.45 60.53
C ASP A 240 33.83 19.60 61.32
N THR A 241 32.84 19.29 62.17
CA THR A 241 32.25 20.30 63.06
C THR A 241 33.26 20.78 64.11
N LEU A 242 34.06 19.88 64.69
CA LEU A 242 35.13 20.24 65.63
C LEU A 242 36.20 21.09 64.95
N HIS A 243 36.64 20.72 63.75
CA HIS A 243 37.56 21.50 62.94
C HIS A 243 37.00 22.87 62.60
N SER A 244 35.72 22.98 62.22
CA SER A 244 35.08 24.28 61.96
C SER A 244 35.03 25.17 63.21
N LEU A 245 34.70 24.60 64.37
CA LEU A 245 34.67 25.33 65.64
C LEU A 245 36.06 25.81 66.06
N LEU A 246 37.08 24.95 65.92
CA LEU A 246 38.47 25.28 66.23
C LEU A 246 39.05 26.29 65.23
N ASP A 247 38.69 26.21 63.94
CA ASP A 247 39.09 27.18 62.93
C ASP A 247 38.46 28.55 63.19
N GLU A 248 37.17 28.60 63.57
CA GLU A 248 36.50 29.84 64.00
C GLU A 248 37.14 30.42 65.27
N LEU A 249 37.47 29.58 66.26
CA LEU A 249 38.19 29.99 67.46
C LEU A 249 39.58 30.56 67.13
N SER A 250 40.32 29.94 66.20
CA SER A 250 41.64 30.42 65.75
C SER A 250 41.54 31.76 65.02
N LYS A 251 40.55 31.94 64.14
CA LYS A 251 40.32 33.19 63.39
C LYS A 251 39.83 34.33 64.28
N GLY A 252 38.99 34.02 65.27
CA GLY A 252 38.48 34.97 66.25
C GLY A 252 39.47 35.32 67.36
N TYR A 253 40.63 34.67 67.41
CA TYR A 253 41.62 34.89 68.46
C TYR A 253 42.30 36.26 68.33
N ASN A 254 42.27 37.03 69.41
CA ASN A 254 42.99 38.29 69.52
C ASN A 254 44.21 38.10 70.46
N PRO A 255 45.45 38.20 69.94
CA PRO A 255 46.69 37.98 70.69
C PRO A 255 46.89 38.89 71.92
N ASN A 256 46.11 39.95 72.06
CA ASN A 256 46.23 40.91 73.16
C ASN A 256 45.54 40.44 74.46
N TYR A 257 44.61 39.47 74.39
CA TYR A 257 43.99 38.87 75.59
C TYR A 257 44.84 37.70 76.10
N GLN A 258 45.32 37.81 77.35
CA GLN A 258 46.23 36.84 77.97
C GLN A 258 45.49 35.62 78.58
N ASP A 259 44.60 34.99 77.83
CA ASP A 259 44.03 33.70 78.24
C ASP A 259 44.95 32.55 77.79
N MET A 260 45.64 31.94 78.75
CA MET A 260 46.61 30.87 78.48
C MET A 260 45.97 29.58 77.95
N ALA A 261 44.69 29.31 78.27
CA ALA A 261 44.01 28.10 77.83
C ALA A 261 43.58 28.21 76.36
N VAL A 262 43.03 29.35 75.97
CA VAL A 262 42.66 29.63 74.58
C VAL A 262 43.90 29.68 73.68
N LYS A 263 44.98 30.31 74.15
CA LYS A 263 46.26 30.34 73.43
C LYS A 263 46.82 28.93 73.18
N ALA A 264 46.79 28.05 74.19
CA ALA A 264 47.25 26.67 74.04
C ALA A 264 46.40 25.86 73.03
N ALA A 265 45.07 26.05 73.04
CA ALA A 265 44.17 25.39 72.10
C ALA A 265 44.38 25.85 70.64
N VAL A 266 44.58 27.15 70.41
CA VAL A 266 44.86 27.70 69.07
C VAL A 266 46.20 27.23 68.54
N VAL A 267 47.26 27.31 69.35
CA VAL A 267 48.60 26.83 68.94
C VAL A 267 48.59 25.33 68.65
N GLY A 268 47.93 24.52 69.49
CA GLY A 268 47.80 23.08 69.26
C GLY A 268 46.99 22.73 68.01
N TYR A 269 45.96 23.52 67.69
CA TYR A 269 45.19 23.35 66.46
C TYR A 269 45.98 23.79 65.20
N GLU A 270 46.74 24.89 65.29
CA GLU A 270 47.64 25.34 64.22
C GLU A 270 48.79 24.37 63.97
N GLU A 271 49.29 23.68 65.00
CA GLU A 271 50.26 22.61 64.90
C GLU A 271 49.64 21.36 64.25
N LEU A 272 48.44 20.95 64.68
CA LEU A 272 47.70 19.82 64.10
C LEU A 272 47.36 20.03 62.63
N THR A 273 46.96 21.24 62.25
CA THR A 273 46.61 21.60 60.85
C THR A 273 47.84 22.01 60.01
N GLY A 274 49.03 22.05 60.62
CA GLY A 274 50.27 22.47 59.96
C GLY A 274 50.34 23.96 59.59
N LYS A 275 49.35 24.78 59.97
CA LYS A 275 49.35 26.24 59.72
C LYS A 275 50.48 26.96 60.48
N ALA A 276 50.94 26.40 61.61
CA ALA A 276 52.06 26.93 62.39
C ALA A 276 53.42 26.87 61.65
N ALA A 277 53.60 25.96 60.68
CA ALA A 277 54.86 25.79 59.96
C ALA A 277 55.09 26.81 58.82
N ALA A 278 54.14 27.72 58.57
CA ALA A 278 54.19 28.68 57.46
C ALA A 278 54.74 30.07 57.82
N SER A 279 55.34 30.25 59.01
CA SER A 279 56.11 31.46 59.36
C SER A 279 57.61 31.18 59.17
N PRO A 280 58.35 31.96 58.36
CA PRO A 280 59.75 31.68 58.07
C PRO A 280 60.62 32.23 59.21
N SER A 281 61.07 31.36 60.10
CA SER A 281 62.37 31.56 60.75
C SER A 281 62.92 30.22 61.22
N GLU A 282 64.12 29.97 60.74
CA GLU A 282 65.05 28.86 60.91
C GLU A 282 65.08 28.27 62.33
N GLU A 283 65.07 26.94 62.43
CA GLU A 283 65.98 26.19 63.31
C GLU A 283 65.96 24.70 62.94
N GLU A 284 67.16 24.14 62.75
CA GLU A 284 67.42 22.74 62.40
C GLU A 284 66.93 21.77 63.49
N LYS A 285 66.30 20.66 63.08
CA LYS A 285 66.20 19.43 63.88
C LYS A 285 66.80 18.24 63.11
N PRO A 286 67.47 17.30 63.82
CA PRO A 286 68.13 16.15 63.22
C PRO A 286 67.14 15.04 62.80
N GLN A 287 67.58 14.24 61.84
CA GLN A 287 66.88 13.13 61.19
C GLN A 287 66.20 12.16 62.17
N VAL A 288 64.95 11.81 61.84
CA VAL A 288 64.35 10.53 62.22
C VAL A 288 63.95 9.86 60.91
N ASP A 289 64.55 8.70 60.63
CA ASP A 289 64.12 7.80 59.56
C ASP A 289 62.63 7.53 59.73
N GLN A 290 61.81 8.04 58.81
CA GLN A 290 60.45 7.55 58.66
C GLN A 290 60.57 6.08 58.25
N PRO A 291 59.89 5.13 58.92
CA PRO A 291 59.58 3.86 58.27
C PRO A 291 58.91 4.21 56.93
N PRO A 292 59.13 3.45 55.85
CA PRO A 292 58.31 3.61 54.66
C PRO A 292 56.85 3.60 55.15
N GLN A 293 56.15 4.72 54.99
CA GLN A 293 54.72 4.71 55.13
C GLN A 293 54.27 3.73 54.06
N GLU A 294 53.91 2.52 54.49
CA GLU A 294 52.96 1.71 53.73
C GLU A 294 51.85 2.69 53.40
N GLN A 295 51.75 3.03 52.11
CA GLN A 295 50.62 3.76 51.60
C GLN A 295 49.45 2.83 51.89
N GLU A 296 48.79 3.01 53.03
CA GLU A 296 47.46 2.47 53.24
C GLU A 296 46.67 3.01 52.06
N GLU A 297 46.42 2.16 51.07
CA GLU A 297 45.58 2.51 49.94
C GLU A 297 44.22 2.87 50.56
N GLU A 298 43.94 4.18 50.69
CA GLU A 298 42.66 4.66 51.17
C GLU A 298 41.60 4.07 50.25
N ILE A 299 40.78 3.17 50.80
CA ILE A 299 39.65 2.58 50.09
C ILE A 299 38.77 3.72 49.63
N LYS A 300 38.66 3.91 48.32
CA LYS A 300 37.94 5.05 47.77
C LYS A 300 36.45 4.79 47.90
N ASP A 301 35.68 5.81 48.26
CA ASP A 301 34.22 5.70 48.49
C ASP A 301 33.45 5.04 47.33
N TRP A 302 33.92 5.19 46.10
CA TRP A 302 33.28 4.59 44.92
C TRP A 302 33.44 3.06 44.85
N GLU A 303 34.50 2.48 45.43
CA GLU A 303 34.74 1.03 45.47
C GLU A 303 33.76 0.36 46.45
N LEU A 304 33.50 1.02 47.57
CA LEU A 304 32.47 0.64 48.54
C LEU A 304 31.06 0.73 47.95
N ASP A 305 30.77 1.80 47.20
CA ASP A 305 29.50 1.95 46.46
C ASP A 305 29.31 0.86 45.39
N GLU A 306 30.39 0.37 44.79
CA GLU A 306 30.34 -0.74 43.84
C GLU A 306 29.99 -2.05 44.54
N LEU A 307 30.64 -2.34 45.68
CA LEU A 307 30.36 -3.53 46.48
C LEU A 307 28.94 -3.56 47.05
N GLU A 308 28.41 -2.40 47.49
CA GLU A 308 27.04 -2.30 47.98
C GLU A 308 25.99 -2.48 46.88
N ARG A 309 26.32 -2.13 45.63
CA ARG A 309 25.45 -2.27 44.45
C ARG A 309 25.56 -3.63 43.75
N LYS A 310 26.55 -4.46 44.08
CA LYS A 310 26.69 -5.80 43.49
C LYS A 310 25.51 -6.69 43.89
N ASP A 311 24.93 -7.35 42.90
CA ASP A 311 23.83 -8.29 43.09
C ASP A 311 24.36 -9.63 43.62
N LEU A 312 24.04 -9.92 44.89
CA LEU A 312 24.45 -11.14 45.57
C LEU A 312 23.80 -12.38 44.95
N GLU A 313 22.61 -12.24 44.37
CA GLU A 313 21.91 -13.34 43.71
C GLU A 313 22.58 -13.68 42.38
N GLY A 314 22.97 -12.65 41.61
CA GLY A 314 23.76 -12.80 40.38
C GLY A 314 25.14 -13.45 40.60
N LEU A 315 25.82 -13.13 41.70
CA LEU A 315 27.08 -13.79 42.09
C LEU A 315 26.89 -15.28 42.41
N LEU A 316 25.74 -15.65 42.99
CA LEU A 316 25.37 -17.02 43.32
C LEU A 316 25.12 -17.89 42.06
N TRP A 317 24.72 -17.24 40.96
CA TRP A 317 24.61 -17.86 39.65
C TRP A 317 25.98 -18.13 39.01
N GLN A 318 26.94 -17.21 39.19
CA GLN A 318 28.28 -17.31 38.61
C GLN A 318 29.20 -18.28 39.36
N ALA A 319 28.95 -18.52 40.65
CA ALA A 319 29.74 -19.42 41.52
C ALA A 319 29.25 -20.87 41.54
N GLY A 320 28.28 -21.25 40.70
CA GLY A 320 27.82 -22.64 40.60
C GLY A 320 28.75 -23.47 39.71
N PRO A 321 28.98 -24.76 40.03
CA PRO A 321 29.58 -25.67 39.05
C PRO A 321 28.70 -25.67 37.80
N GLU A 322 29.33 -25.64 36.62
CA GLU A 322 28.67 -25.97 35.37
C GLU A 322 28.15 -27.40 35.53
N ASP A 323 26.85 -27.54 35.80
CA ASP A 323 26.18 -28.84 35.83
C ASP A 323 26.09 -29.30 34.38
N GLU A 324 26.90 -30.31 34.06
CA GLU A 324 26.80 -31.07 32.83
C GLU A 324 25.34 -31.50 32.67
N GLY A 325 24.74 -31.12 31.55
CA GLY A 325 23.41 -31.58 31.21
C GLY A 325 23.44 -33.11 31.10
N ASP A 326 22.43 -33.76 31.68
CA ASP A 326 22.05 -35.16 31.44
C ASP A 326 22.14 -35.49 29.93
N ASP A 327 23.28 -36.00 29.49
CA ASP A 327 23.41 -36.93 28.38
C ASP A 327 24.28 -38.06 28.94
N ASP A 328 23.66 -39.25 29.03
CA ASP A 328 24.28 -40.49 29.50
C ASP A 328 25.57 -40.79 28.71
N ASP A 329 26.75 -40.69 29.34
CA ASP A 329 27.92 -41.53 29.06
C ASP A 329 28.93 -41.41 30.23
N GLU A 330 29.19 -42.54 30.89
CA GLU A 330 30.20 -42.71 31.94
C GLU A 330 31.60 -42.37 31.40
N GLU A 331 32.33 -41.45 32.06
CA GLU A 331 33.77 -41.62 32.32
C GLU A 331 34.26 -40.64 33.40
N GLU A 332 34.80 -41.19 34.48
CA GLU A 332 35.28 -40.49 35.68
C GLU A 332 36.42 -39.49 35.39
N GLY A 333 36.10 -38.20 35.36
CA GLY A 333 37.07 -37.11 35.47
C GLY A 333 37.31 -36.72 36.93
N GLY A 334 37.97 -37.58 37.70
CA GLY A 334 38.24 -37.37 39.12
C GLY A 334 38.91 -36.03 39.46
N LEU A 335 38.80 -35.65 40.74
CA LEU A 335 39.37 -34.49 41.45
C LEU A 335 40.88 -34.20 41.20
N LEU A 336 41.55 -35.00 40.37
CA LEU A 336 42.97 -34.97 40.04
C LEU A 336 43.37 -33.94 38.96
N TRP A 337 42.42 -33.23 38.34
CA TRP A 337 42.72 -32.24 37.28
C TRP A 337 42.58 -30.77 37.70
N LYS A 338 42.23 -30.48 38.95
CA LYS A 338 42.28 -29.11 39.50
C LYS A 338 43.69 -28.72 39.91
N ILE A 339 44.55 -28.53 38.92
CA ILE A 339 45.97 -28.16 39.11
C ILE A 339 46.10 -26.86 39.94
N ASP A 340 45.13 -25.95 39.85
CA ASP A 340 45.14 -24.66 40.55
C ASP A 340 45.03 -24.77 42.08
N GLU A 341 44.39 -25.81 42.62
CA GLU A 341 44.22 -26.00 44.08
C GLU A 341 45.43 -26.69 44.76
N TYR A 342 46.39 -27.20 43.98
CA TYR A 342 47.56 -27.93 44.48
C TYR A 342 48.88 -27.14 44.40
N ILE A 343 48.83 -25.88 43.96
CA ILE A 343 50.02 -25.04 43.79
C ILE A 343 50.26 -24.22 45.07
N PRO A 344 51.45 -24.27 45.69
CA PRO A 344 51.81 -23.44 46.85
C PRO A 344 51.72 -21.94 46.52
N ASP A 345 51.29 -21.12 47.48
CA ASP A 345 51.09 -19.66 47.31
C ASP A 345 52.31 -18.92 46.73
N SER A 346 53.53 -19.40 46.96
CA SER A 346 54.76 -18.82 46.40
C SER A 346 54.94 -19.02 44.89
N LEU A 347 54.15 -19.89 44.26
CA LEU A 347 54.20 -20.22 42.84
C LEU A 347 52.95 -19.76 42.08
N TYR A 348 51.95 -19.22 42.79
CA TYR A 348 50.67 -18.83 42.20
C TYR A 348 50.82 -17.69 41.18
N ASP A 349 51.56 -16.62 41.52
CA ASP A 349 51.81 -15.48 40.61
C ASP A 349 52.52 -15.91 39.32
N SER A 350 53.48 -16.85 39.42
CA SER A 350 54.17 -17.38 38.24
C SER A 350 53.27 -18.29 37.40
N TRP A 351 52.35 -19.03 38.03
CA TRP A 351 51.39 -19.87 37.33
C TRP A 351 50.33 -19.03 36.61
N GLU A 352 49.87 -17.95 37.23
CA GLU A 352 48.91 -17.02 36.64
C GLU A 352 49.46 -16.41 35.33
N GLY A 353 50.72 -15.97 35.35
CA GLY A 353 51.40 -15.46 34.16
C GLY A 353 51.53 -16.47 33.02
N VAL A 354 51.78 -17.75 33.33
CA VAL A 354 51.88 -18.84 32.34
C VAL A 354 50.50 -19.22 31.79
N ARG A 355 49.48 -19.28 32.64
CA ARG A 355 48.10 -19.55 32.25
C ARG A 355 47.59 -18.47 31.31
N ASP A 356 47.80 -17.21 31.67
CA ASP A 356 47.25 -16.08 30.92
C ASP A 356 47.93 -15.94 29.54
N THR A 357 49.24 -16.19 29.47
CA THR A 357 49.95 -16.25 28.19
C THR A 357 49.55 -17.45 27.33
N ALA A 358 49.25 -18.61 27.94
CA ALA A 358 48.75 -19.78 27.23
C ALA A 358 47.32 -19.58 26.69
N ILE A 359 46.45 -18.92 27.45
CA ILE A 359 45.10 -18.52 27.00
C ILE A 359 45.21 -17.50 25.88
N GLU A 360 46.10 -16.51 25.98
CA GLU A 360 46.32 -15.54 24.91
C GLU A 360 46.82 -16.22 23.63
N TRP A 361 47.71 -17.20 23.75
CA TRP A 361 48.16 -18.03 22.64
C TRP A 361 47.04 -18.89 22.05
N MET A 362 46.19 -19.51 22.86
CA MET A 362 45.04 -20.29 22.38
C MET A 362 43.99 -19.44 21.68
N ILE A 363 43.78 -18.19 22.13
CA ILE A 363 42.91 -17.21 21.46
C ILE A 363 43.54 -16.78 20.12
N ARG A 364 44.86 -16.52 20.08
CA ARG A 364 45.57 -16.17 18.83
C ARG A 364 45.63 -17.32 17.82
N LEU A 365 45.70 -18.57 18.30
CA LEU A 365 45.67 -19.79 17.49
C LEU A 365 44.25 -20.22 17.12
N GLY A 366 43.21 -19.51 17.55
CA GLY A 366 41.82 -19.75 17.15
C GLY A 366 41.16 -20.98 17.78
N LEU A 367 41.73 -21.53 18.86
CA LEU A 367 41.21 -22.70 19.56
C LEU A 367 40.05 -22.34 20.52
N ILE A 368 39.93 -21.07 20.93
CA ILE A 368 38.87 -20.58 21.83
C ILE A 368 38.23 -19.33 21.21
N GLY A 369 36.95 -19.43 20.85
CA GLY A 369 36.18 -18.31 20.30
C GLY A 369 35.77 -17.30 21.39
N LYS A 370 36.09 -16.02 21.19
CA LYS A 370 35.60 -14.91 22.03
C LYS A 370 34.06 -14.85 21.99
N LYS A 371 33.38 -15.51 22.92
CA LYS A 371 31.97 -15.23 23.20
C LYS A 371 31.89 -13.82 23.78
N LYS A 372 31.39 -12.86 22.99
CA LYS A 372 31.00 -11.55 23.51
C LYS A 372 29.89 -11.79 24.53
N ALA A 373 30.22 -11.67 25.81
CA ALA A 373 29.23 -11.57 26.88
C ALA A 373 28.37 -10.34 26.60
N SER A 374 27.19 -10.56 26.04
CA SER A 374 26.13 -9.55 26.00
C SER A 374 25.84 -9.17 27.44
N LYS A 375 25.82 -7.87 27.74
CA LYS A 375 25.28 -7.30 28.97
C LYS A 375 23.75 -7.51 29.00
N THR A 376 23.33 -8.76 29.10
CA THR A 376 21.95 -9.14 29.38
C THR A 376 21.90 -9.50 30.86
N SER A 377 20.94 -8.91 31.58
CA SER A 377 20.67 -9.07 33.01
C SER A 377 21.26 -10.35 33.65
N ILE A 378 22.26 -10.17 34.52
CA ILE A 378 22.94 -11.22 35.32
C ILE A 378 22.01 -11.77 36.43
N ALA A 379 20.69 -11.68 36.24
CA ALA A 379 19.69 -12.10 37.23
C ALA A 379 19.19 -13.54 36.98
N GLU A 380 19.55 -14.16 35.85
CA GLU A 380 18.99 -15.45 35.42
C GLU A 380 20.08 -16.40 34.96
N GLY A 381 19.96 -17.67 35.35
CA GLY A 381 20.92 -18.72 34.99
C GLY A 381 21.02 -18.91 33.46
N PRO A 382 22.20 -19.31 32.94
CA PRO A 382 22.46 -19.44 31.50
C PRO A 382 21.50 -20.43 30.80
N HIS A 383 21.08 -21.50 31.48
CA HIS A 383 20.13 -22.48 30.94
C HIS A 383 18.72 -21.92 30.77
N VAL A 384 18.25 -21.08 31.69
CA VAL A 384 16.94 -20.41 31.59
C VAL A 384 16.96 -19.37 30.49
N ALA A 385 18.06 -18.61 30.38
CA ALA A 385 18.24 -17.64 29.30
C ALA A 385 18.18 -18.32 27.92
N ALA A 386 18.86 -19.46 27.74
CA ALA A 386 18.82 -20.24 26.51
C ALA A 386 17.42 -20.80 26.20
N ALA A 387 16.71 -21.35 27.20
CA ALA A 387 15.36 -21.85 27.03
C ALA A 387 14.36 -20.74 26.63
N ARG A 388 14.49 -19.55 27.23
CA ARG A 388 13.68 -18.37 26.90
C ARG A 388 13.95 -17.86 25.50
N GLU A 389 15.21 -17.80 25.10
CA GLU A 389 15.59 -17.39 23.75
C GLU A 389 14.98 -18.34 22.71
N LYS A 390 15.04 -19.66 22.94
CA LYS A 390 14.41 -20.66 22.07
C LYS A 390 12.90 -20.45 21.96
N HIS A 391 12.20 -20.31 23.08
CA HIS A 391 10.76 -20.05 23.08
C HIS A 391 10.41 -18.73 22.37
N ARG A 392 11.18 -17.67 22.62
CA ARG A 392 11.00 -16.35 21.99
C ARG A 392 11.20 -16.42 20.48
N ASN A 393 12.22 -17.13 20.01
CA ASN A 393 12.50 -17.28 18.58
C ASN A 393 11.37 -18.04 17.87
N LEU A 394 10.91 -19.16 18.42
CA LEU A 394 9.77 -19.92 17.89
C LEU A 394 8.47 -19.11 17.91
N SER A 395 8.20 -18.37 18.99
CA SER A 395 7.03 -17.50 19.08
C SER A 395 7.06 -16.37 18.05
N ASN A 396 8.24 -15.78 17.80
CA ASN A 396 8.41 -14.77 16.76
C ASN A 396 8.21 -15.35 15.34
N GLU A 397 8.69 -16.57 15.08
CA GLU A 397 8.43 -17.29 13.82
C GLU A 397 6.93 -17.54 13.62
N LEU A 398 6.25 -18.03 14.65
CA LEU A 398 4.80 -18.26 14.62
C LEU A 398 4.02 -16.96 14.35
N ASN A 399 4.39 -15.86 15.01
CA ASN A 399 3.78 -14.56 14.76
C ASN A 399 4.01 -14.07 13.32
N LYS A 400 5.21 -14.29 12.75
CA LYS A 400 5.48 -13.97 11.34
C LYS A 400 4.63 -14.80 10.39
N LEU A 401 4.47 -16.10 10.63
CA LEU A 401 3.62 -16.98 9.84
C LEU A 401 2.14 -16.56 9.92
N ASN A 402 1.63 -16.27 11.12
CA ASN A 402 0.26 -15.79 11.30
C ASN A 402 0.02 -14.46 10.58
N ASN A 403 0.93 -13.49 10.69
CA ASN A 403 0.84 -12.25 9.93
C ASN A 403 0.84 -12.49 8.42
N ALA A 404 1.65 -13.45 7.92
CA ALA A 404 1.67 -13.81 6.51
C ALA A 404 0.35 -14.47 6.05
N ILE A 405 -0.27 -15.30 6.88
CA ILE A 405 -1.60 -15.88 6.64
C ILE A 405 -2.64 -14.77 6.56
N THR A 406 -2.73 -13.89 7.56
CA THR A 406 -3.68 -12.79 7.56
C THR A 406 -3.50 -11.88 6.35
N ASN A 407 -2.27 -11.59 5.93
CA ASN A 407 -2.00 -10.83 4.70
C ASN A 407 -2.49 -11.55 3.44
N THR A 408 -2.34 -12.87 3.38
CA THR A 408 -2.79 -13.69 2.25
C THR A 408 -4.33 -13.76 2.21
N GLU A 409 -4.98 -13.96 3.36
CA GLU A 409 -6.44 -13.96 3.50
C GLU A 409 -7.04 -12.60 3.11
N ASN A 410 -6.45 -11.49 3.59
CA ASN A 410 -6.85 -10.14 3.19
C ASN A 410 -6.71 -9.92 1.68
N THR A 411 -5.69 -10.52 1.05
CA THR A 411 -5.49 -10.42 -0.40
C THR A 411 -6.57 -11.18 -1.15
N LEU A 412 -6.93 -12.40 -0.70
CA LEU A 412 -8.02 -13.18 -1.27
C LEU A 412 -9.38 -12.49 -1.10
N GLU A 413 -9.64 -11.89 0.06
CA GLU A 413 -10.87 -11.14 0.30
C GLU A 413 -11.00 -9.93 -0.64
N LYS A 414 -9.89 -9.21 -0.89
CA LYS A 414 -9.84 -8.13 -1.89
C LYS A 414 -10.08 -8.63 -3.31
N MET A 415 -9.62 -9.85 -3.65
CA MET A 415 -9.92 -10.47 -4.94
C MET A 415 -11.41 -10.69 -5.17
N ASP A 416 -12.16 -11.00 -4.12
CA ASP A 416 -13.59 -11.24 -4.23
C ASP A 416 -14.41 -9.93 -4.19
N LYS A 417 -13.96 -8.90 -3.46
CA LYS A 417 -14.72 -7.65 -3.25
C LYS A 417 -14.31 -6.49 -4.16
N GLU A 418 -13.00 -6.27 -4.34
CA GLU A 418 -12.46 -5.05 -4.96
C GLU A 418 -11.96 -5.28 -6.40
N TYR A 419 -11.49 -6.48 -6.74
CA TYR A 419 -10.84 -6.71 -8.04
C TYR A 419 -11.78 -7.15 -9.17
N GLY A 420 -13.10 -7.06 -8.98
CA GLY A 420 -14.08 -7.45 -9.99
C GLY A 420 -14.63 -8.86 -9.80
N PRO A 421 -15.73 -9.21 -10.49
CA PRO A 421 -16.36 -10.53 -10.38
C PRO A 421 -15.44 -11.68 -10.82
N GLN A 422 -14.45 -11.40 -11.67
CA GLN A 422 -13.48 -12.37 -12.15
C GLN A 422 -12.04 -12.04 -11.72
N ALA A 423 -11.88 -11.16 -10.71
CA ALA A 423 -10.60 -10.63 -10.25
C ALA A 423 -9.76 -9.98 -11.36
N GLU A 424 -10.38 -9.48 -12.43
CA GLU A 424 -9.72 -8.93 -13.62
C GLU A 424 -8.77 -7.75 -13.32
N TRP A 425 -9.02 -7.04 -12.23
CA TRP A 425 -8.24 -5.87 -11.82
C TRP A 425 -7.01 -6.25 -10.98
N LYS A 426 -6.90 -7.49 -10.49
CA LYS A 426 -5.80 -7.90 -9.61
C LYS A 426 -4.43 -7.74 -10.27
N LYS A 427 -4.33 -7.94 -11.58
CA LYS A 427 -3.07 -7.76 -12.33
C LYS A 427 -2.60 -6.31 -12.38
N LEU A 428 -3.50 -5.35 -12.17
CA LEU A 428 -3.17 -3.93 -12.12
C LEU A 428 -2.78 -3.47 -10.72
N ASP A 429 -3.01 -4.28 -9.69
CA ASP A 429 -2.63 -3.96 -8.31
C ASP A 429 -1.12 -3.64 -8.21
N GLY A 430 -0.80 -2.40 -7.84
CA GLY A 430 0.59 -1.92 -7.75
C GLY A 430 1.25 -1.51 -9.08
N VAL A 431 0.55 -1.61 -10.22
CA VAL A 431 1.03 -1.08 -11.50
C VAL A 431 0.86 0.44 -11.50
N CYS A 432 1.92 1.17 -11.84
CA CYS A 432 1.91 2.63 -11.89
C CYS A 432 1.98 3.12 -13.34
N VAL A 433 1.20 4.16 -13.63
CA VAL A 433 1.21 4.88 -14.90
C VAL A 433 1.46 6.35 -14.64
N ASP A 434 2.33 6.96 -15.43
CA ASP A 434 2.68 8.37 -15.29
C ASP A 434 2.47 9.15 -16.58
N LYS A 435 2.24 10.46 -16.43
CA LYS A 435 2.17 11.40 -17.53
C LYS A 435 2.66 12.78 -17.10
N VAL A 436 3.50 13.37 -17.95
CA VAL A 436 3.94 14.75 -17.83
C VAL A 436 2.82 15.69 -18.31
N SER A 437 2.44 16.65 -17.48
CA SER A 437 1.47 17.69 -17.82
C SER A 437 1.90 19.02 -17.21
N GLY A 438 2.36 19.94 -18.06
CA GLY A 438 2.95 21.21 -17.62
C GLY A 438 4.25 21.02 -16.86
N ASP A 439 4.37 21.66 -15.71
CA ASP A 439 5.56 21.61 -14.84
C ASP A 439 5.59 20.39 -13.89
N TYR A 440 4.58 19.51 -13.96
CA TYR A 440 4.43 18.37 -13.07
C TYR A 440 4.33 17.05 -13.83
N THR A 441 4.84 16.00 -13.21
CA THR A 441 4.61 14.61 -13.61
C THR A 441 3.61 13.98 -12.66
N TYR A 442 2.47 13.55 -13.18
CA TYR A 442 1.43 12.90 -12.40
C TYR A 442 1.60 11.39 -12.53
N GLU A 443 1.66 10.69 -11.41
CA GLU A 443 1.78 9.24 -11.34
C GLU A 443 0.58 8.67 -10.59
N LEU A 444 -0.05 7.66 -11.17
CA LEU A 444 -1.16 6.91 -10.59
C LEU A 444 -0.76 5.44 -10.46
N CYS A 445 -0.68 4.93 -9.23
CA CYS A 445 -0.56 3.51 -8.97
C CYS A 445 -1.95 2.94 -8.65
N PHE A 446 -2.43 2.01 -9.48
CA PHE A 446 -3.74 1.39 -9.30
C PHE A 446 -3.83 0.69 -7.93
N PHE A 447 -4.93 0.90 -7.22
CA PHE A 447 -5.20 0.40 -5.84
C PHE A 447 -4.19 0.85 -4.76
N GLY A 448 -3.23 1.70 -5.13
CA GLY A 448 -2.24 2.26 -4.23
C GLY A 448 -2.50 3.74 -3.99
N LYS A 449 -1.60 4.58 -4.51
CA LYS A 449 -1.60 6.03 -4.31
C LYS A 449 -1.42 6.79 -5.63
N ALA A 450 -1.97 7.99 -5.67
CA ALA A 450 -1.72 8.97 -6.71
C ALA A 450 -0.76 10.03 -6.18
N THR A 451 0.28 10.34 -6.95
CA THR A 451 1.31 11.32 -6.58
C THR A 451 1.55 12.31 -7.71
N GLN A 452 1.95 13.52 -7.32
CA GLN A 452 2.37 14.58 -8.24
C GLN A 452 3.83 14.90 -7.94
N LYS A 453 4.70 14.82 -8.94
CA LYS A 453 6.12 15.14 -8.84
C LYS A 453 6.40 16.45 -9.58
N SER A 454 7.06 17.41 -8.92
CA SER A 454 7.53 18.64 -9.57
C SER A 454 8.73 18.32 -10.45
N ASN A 455 8.69 18.76 -11.72
CA ASN A 455 9.81 18.54 -12.64
C ASN A 455 11.02 19.44 -12.33
N LYS A 456 10.80 20.55 -11.60
CA LYS A 456 11.84 21.54 -11.28
C LYS A 456 12.59 21.18 -9.98
N ASP A 457 11.84 20.88 -8.93
CA ASP A 457 12.39 20.73 -7.58
C ASP A 457 12.44 19.26 -7.11
N GLY A 458 11.91 18.32 -7.90
CA GLY A 458 11.78 16.91 -7.50
C GLY A 458 10.82 16.67 -6.33
N ALA A 459 10.21 17.71 -5.78
CA ALA A 459 9.27 17.62 -4.67
C ALA A 459 8.04 16.80 -5.07
N THR A 460 7.66 15.84 -4.21
CA THR A 460 6.52 14.96 -4.44
C THR A 460 5.37 15.31 -3.51
N ASN A 461 4.19 15.56 -4.06
CA ASN A 461 2.96 15.77 -3.31
C ASN A 461 2.07 14.52 -3.41
N HIS A 462 1.51 14.10 -2.27
CA HIS A 462 0.55 13.00 -2.20
C HIS A 462 -0.85 13.51 -2.55
N MET A 463 -1.46 13.01 -3.62
CA MET A 463 -2.78 13.47 -4.08
C MET A 463 -3.92 12.66 -3.48
N GLY A 464 -3.69 11.38 -3.17
CA GLY A 464 -4.69 10.53 -2.53
C GLY A 464 -4.29 9.05 -2.51
N THR A 465 -4.95 8.30 -1.65
CA THR A 465 -4.86 6.84 -1.53
C THR A 465 -6.20 6.23 -1.98
N PHE A 466 -6.16 5.05 -2.60
CA PHE A 466 -7.36 4.35 -3.04
C PHE A 466 -8.35 4.17 -1.88
N SER A 467 -9.59 4.60 -2.08
CA SER A 467 -10.68 4.51 -1.10
C SER A 467 -11.79 3.58 -1.55
N GLY A 468 -11.92 3.32 -2.85
CA GLY A 468 -12.97 2.49 -3.42
C GLY A 468 -13.36 2.88 -4.84
N TRP A 469 -14.37 2.20 -5.35
CA TRP A 469 -14.95 2.39 -6.67
C TRP A 469 -16.10 3.40 -6.68
N ASN A 470 -16.84 3.47 -7.79
CA ASN A 470 -18.01 4.32 -7.95
C ASN A 470 -19.16 3.89 -7.02
N THR A 471 -19.39 4.64 -5.95
CA THR A 471 -20.49 4.37 -5.01
C THR A 471 -21.88 4.70 -5.57
N ALA A 472 -21.97 5.33 -6.75
CA ALA A 472 -23.25 5.69 -7.36
C ALA A 472 -23.87 4.55 -8.21
N ALA A 473 -23.12 3.48 -8.47
CA ALA A 473 -23.57 2.34 -9.26
C ALA A 473 -23.59 1.06 -8.41
N GLU A 474 -24.36 0.05 -8.84
CA GLU A 474 -24.43 -1.23 -8.16
C GLU A 474 -23.12 -2.03 -8.32
N GLN A 475 -22.66 -2.67 -7.24
CA GLN A 475 -21.43 -3.45 -7.23
C GLN A 475 -21.51 -4.61 -8.25
N GLY A 476 -20.51 -4.70 -9.13
CA GLY A 476 -20.46 -5.70 -10.20
C GLY A 476 -20.97 -5.22 -11.56
N SER A 477 -21.63 -4.06 -11.63
CA SER A 477 -22.03 -3.44 -12.90
C SER A 477 -20.84 -2.82 -13.66
N PHE A 478 -20.97 -2.64 -14.97
CA PHE A 478 -19.96 -1.96 -15.78
C PHE A 478 -19.67 -0.55 -15.24
N ASP A 479 -20.73 0.23 -14.94
CA ASP A 479 -20.64 1.61 -14.45
C ASP A 479 -19.94 1.72 -13.09
N TYR A 480 -19.96 0.66 -12.28
CA TYR A 480 -19.23 0.61 -11.01
C TYR A 480 -17.71 0.68 -11.21
N TYR A 481 -17.19 -0.04 -12.22
CA TYR A 481 -15.76 -0.10 -12.53
C TYR A 481 -15.26 1.04 -13.43
N THR A 482 -16.15 1.90 -13.91
CA THR A 482 -15.76 3.07 -14.73
C THR A 482 -15.04 4.16 -13.92
N LYS A 483 -15.21 4.21 -12.60
CA LYS A 483 -14.59 5.26 -11.77
C LYS A 483 -13.95 4.72 -10.51
N GLN A 484 -12.73 5.18 -10.24
CA GLN A 484 -12.02 4.94 -8.97
C GLN A 484 -11.86 6.24 -8.19
N LEU A 485 -11.97 6.15 -6.87
CA LEU A 485 -11.87 7.28 -5.96
C LEU A 485 -10.62 7.16 -5.08
N TYR A 486 -9.75 8.17 -5.16
CA TYR A 486 -8.57 8.30 -4.33
C TYR A 486 -8.75 9.50 -3.39
N LYS A 487 -8.73 9.25 -2.08
CA LYS A 487 -9.03 10.25 -1.04
C LYS A 487 -7.88 10.33 -0.04
N ASN A 488 -7.96 11.26 0.93
CA ASN A 488 -6.98 11.42 2.00
C ASN A 488 -5.57 11.78 1.49
N GLY A 489 -5.49 12.68 0.51
CA GLY A 489 -4.24 13.27 0.05
C GLY A 489 -3.63 14.26 1.02
N ALA A 490 -2.51 14.87 0.64
CA ALA A 490 -1.85 15.92 1.39
C ALA A 490 -2.78 17.15 1.56
N ARG A 491 -2.75 17.77 2.74
CA ARG A 491 -3.61 18.91 3.05
C ARG A 491 -3.29 20.11 2.16
N CYS A 492 -4.35 20.68 1.59
CA CYS A 492 -4.30 21.88 0.77
C CYS A 492 -4.22 23.12 1.67
N TRP A 493 -3.42 24.14 1.31
CA TRP A 493 -3.19 25.33 2.15
C TRP A 493 -4.47 26.13 2.47
N ASN A 494 -5.51 26.00 1.64
CA ASN A 494 -6.81 26.61 1.90
C ASN A 494 -7.91 25.83 1.16
N GLY A 495 -8.02 24.53 1.49
CA GLY A 495 -8.93 23.60 0.84
C GLY A 495 -8.98 22.27 1.59
N PRO A 496 -9.83 21.33 1.12
CA PRO A 496 -9.91 19.99 1.70
C PRO A 496 -8.60 19.22 1.52
N LEU A 497 -8.55 18.01 2.10
CA LEU A 497 -7.50 17.04 1.73
C LEU A 497 -7.60 16.80 0.22
N ARG A 498 -6.46 16.74 -0.46
CA ARG A 498 -6.45 16.49 -1.90
C ARG A 498 -7.14 15.15 -2.20
N SER A 499 -7.84 15.11 -3.33
CA SER A 499 -8.52 13.92 -3.84
C SER A 499 -8.37 13.82 -5.35
N VAL A 500 -8.44 12.59 -5.86
CA VAL A 500 -8.39 12.29 -7.30
C VAL A 500 -9.53 11.36 -7.65
N ALA A 501 -10.35 11.77 -8.62
CA ALA A 501 -11.32 10.91 -9.29
C ALA A 501 -10.71 10.41 -10.60
N VAL A 502 -10.61 9.10 -10.77
CA VAL A 502 -10.07 8.49 -11.98
C VAL A 502 -11.23 7.94 -12.81
N ASP A 503 -11.45 8.52 -13.98
CA ASP A 503 -12.39 8.03 -14.98
C ASP A 503 -11.65 7.08 -15.93
N LEU A 504 -12.09 5.83 -15.94
CA LEU A 504 -11.50 4.75 -16.73
C LEU A 504 -12.27 4.56 -18.04
N SER A 505 -11.55 4.39 -19.14
CA SER A 505 -12.10 4.05 -20.45
C SER A 505 -11.43 2.82 -21.03
N CYS A 506 -12.15 2.05 -21.85
CA CYS A 506 -11.58 0.90 -22.56
C CYS A 506 -10.46 1.36 -23.50
N GLY A 507 -9.32 0.67 -23.45
CA GLY A 507 -8.18 0.91 -24.32
C GLY A 507 -7.28 -0.33 -24.42
N THR A 508 -6.30 -0.31 -25.31
CA THR A 508 -5.38 -1.46 -25.51
C THR A 508 -4.30 -1.57 -24.44
N GLN A 509 -3.91 -0.44 -23.83
CA GLN A 509 -2.84 -0.34 -22.84
C GLN A 509 -3.30 0.47 -21.64
N ASN A 510 -2.58 0.32 -20.51
CA ASN A 510 -2.79 1.16 -19.34
C ASN A 510 -2.05 2.49 -19.53
N ALA A 511 -2.77 3.58 -19.76
CA ALA A 511 -2.14 4.88 -19.95
C ALA A 511 -3.00 6.03 -19.40
N LEU A 512 -2.35 7.00 -18.77
CA LEU A 512 -2.98 8.24 -18.32
C LEU A 512 -3.15 9.19 -19.52
N LEU A 513 -4.39 9.49 -19.92
CA LEU A 513 -4.71 10.30 -21.09
C LEU A 513 -4.68 11.80 -20.78
N SER A 514 -5.34 12.24 -19.73
CA SER A 514 -5.44 13.66 -19.40
C SER A 514 -5.66 13.87 -17.92
N ILE A 515 -5.13 14.98 -17.42
CA ILE A 515 -5.29 15.45 -16.05
C ILE A 515 -6.01 16.79 -16.10
N SER A 516 -7.03 16.95 -15.27
CA SER A 516 -7.76 18.22 -15.10
C SER A 516 -8.00 18.47 -13.63
N GLU A 517 -7.93 19.73 -13.20
CA GLU A 517 -8.30 20.18 -11.85
C GLU A 517 -9.62 20.97 -11.96
N PRO A 518 -10.79 20.30 -11.89
CA PRO A 518 -12.07 21.00 -11.98
C PRO A 518 -12.33 21.91 -10.79
N GLU A 519 -11.94 21.48 -9.59
CA GLU A 519 -12.11 22.20 -8.34
C GLU A 519 -10.79 22.22 -7.57
N LYS A 520 -10.62 23.21 -6.70
CA LYS A 520 -9.36 23.39 -5.97
C LYS A 520 -9.03 22.14 -5.14
N CYS A 521 -7.86 21.55 -5.39
CA CYS A 521 -7.39 20.36 -4.71
C CYS A 521 -8.23 19.08 -4.97
N GLU A 522 -9.12 19.11 -5.98
CA GLU A 522 -9.80 17.95 -6.53
C GLU A 522 -9.38 17.75 -7.98
N TYR A 523 -8.79 16.60 -8.27
CA TYR A 523 -8.27 16.27 -9.60
C TYR A 523 -9.13 15.22 -10.27
N ARG A 524 -9.27 15.31 -11.59
CA ARG A 524 -9.89 14.29 -12.44
C ARG A 524 -8.88 13.78 -13.46
N TYR A 525 -8.63 12.48 -13.42
CA TYR A 525 -7.74 11.78 -14.34
C TYR A 525 -8.56 10.95 -15.32
N LYS A 526 -8.27 11.04 -16.61
CA LYS A 526 -8.81 10.11 -17.61
C LYS A 526 -7.75 9.07 -17.92
N VAL A 527 -8.07 7.80 -17.69
CA VAL A 527 -7.13 6.68 -17.84
C VAL A 527 -7.73 5.64 -18.79
N THR A 528 -6.89 5.12 -19.67
CA THR A 528 -7.25 3.97 -20.51
C THR A 528 -6.77 2.69 -19.88
N THR A 529 -7.58 1.64 -19.98
CA THR A 529 -7.18 0.29 -19.53
C THR A 529 -7.91 -0.80 -20.29
N PRO A 530 -7.22 -1.90 -20.66
CA PRO A 530 -7.87 -3.09 -21.22
C PRO A 530 -8.76 -3.81 -20.21
N ALA A 531 -8.55 -3.65 -18.90
CA ALA A 531 -9.34 -4.36 -17.88
C ALA A 531 -10.84 -3.99 -17.93
N LEU A 532 -11.19 -2.80 -18.42
CA LEU A 532 -12.56 -2.32 -18.57
C LEU A 532 -13.21 -2.76 -19.90
N CYS A 533 -12.48 -3.38 -20.82
CA CYS A 533 -13.01 -3.77 -22.13
C CYS A 533 -13.82 -5.08 -22.03
N TRP A 534 -15.13 -4.96 -21.84
CA TRP A 534 -16.04 -6.10 -21.80
C TRP A 534 -16.29 -6.65 -23.22
N PRO A 535 -16.34 -7.98 -23.41
CA PRO A 535 -16.69 -8.56 -24.70
C PRO A 535 -18.10 -8.11 -25.10
N ASP A 536 -18.33 -7.95 -26.39
CA ASP A 536 -19.68 -7.75 -26.91
C ASP A 536 -20.47 -9.05 -26.72
N GLU A 537 -21.64 -9.00 -26.06
CA GLU A 537 -22.47 -10.17 -25.76
C GLU A 537 -22.91 -10.95 -27.02
N THR A 538 -22.74 -10.37 -28.21
CA THR A 538 -23.05 -10.97 -29.50
C THR A 538 -22.07 -12.06 -29.95
N GLU A 539 -20.89 -12.20 -29.30
CA GLU A 539 -19.88 -13.22 -29.64
C GLU A 539 -19.77 -14.32 -28.55
N GLY A 540 -20.82 -14.55 -27.75
CA GLY A 540 -20.94 -15.68 -26.82
C GLY A 540 -21.17 -17.06 -27.49
N GLY A 541 -20.76 -17.23 -28.74
CA GLY A 541 -20.85 -18.48 -29.51
C GLY A 541 -19.48 -18.90 -30.04
N GLU A 542 -18.88 -19.91 -29.39
CA GLU A 542 -17.73 -20.73 -29.85
C GLU A 542 -16.50 -19.98 -30.40
N VAL A 543 -15.57 -19.63 -29.50
CA VAL A 543 -14.17 -19.35 -29.88
C VAL A 543 -13.48 -20.67 -30.24
N LYS A 544 -13.30 -20.94 -31.54
CA LYS A 544 -12.38 -21.97 -32.03
C LYS A 544 -10.92 -21.55 -31.83
N SER A 545 -10.12 -22.52 -31.42
CA SER A 545 -8.77 -22.48 -30.86
C SER A 545 -7.65 -22.31 -31.89
N GLU A 546 -7.67 -21.26 -32.72
CA GLU A 546 -6.60 -21.03 -33.72
C GLU A 546 -5.81 -19.73 -33.51
N ASP A 547 -6.25 -18.82 -32.65
CA ASP A 547 -5.59 -17.52 -32.44
C ASP A 547 -4.53 -17.52 -31.30
N GLU A 548 -4.40 -18.60 -30.51
CA GLU A 548 -3.46 -18.66 -29.38
C GLU A 548 -1.98 -18.88 -29.81
N GLU A 549 -1.70 -19.27 -31.05
CA GLU A 549 -0.34 -19.57 -31.51
C GLU A 549 0.46 -18.33 -31.95
N LYS A 550 -0.19 -17.24 -32.35
CA LYS A 550 0.50 -16.04 -32.88
C LYS A 550 1.07 -15.09 -31.83
N ILE A 551 0.74 -15.26 -30.54
CA ILE A 551 1.19 -14.33 -29.47
C ILE A 551 2.49 -14.83 -28.80
N LYS A 552 2.96 -16.05 -29.08
CA LYS A 552 4.19 -16.59 -28.49
C LYS A 552 5.49 -16.19 -29.20
N GLU A 553 5.43 -15.53 -30.36
CA GLU A 553 6.63 -15.14 -31.12
C GLU A 553 7.03 -13.66 -31.02
N GLU A 554 6.27 -12.81 -30.32
CA GLU A 554 6.60 -11.37 -30.17
C GLU A 554 6.66 -10.86 -28.71
N LEU A 555 6.79 -11.76 -27.74
CA LEU A 555 7.14 -11.46 -26.33
C LEU A 555 8.36 -12.29 -25.94
#